data_AF-A0AAJ0DHD8-F1
#
_entry.id   AF-A0AAJ0DHD8-F1
#
_cell.length_a   1.000
_cell.length_b   1.000
_cell.length_c   1.000
_cell.angle_alpha   90.00
_cell.angle_beta   90.00
_cell.angle_gamma   90.00
#
_symmetry.space_group_name_H-M   'P 1'
#
loop_
_entity.id
_entity.type
_entity.pdbx_description
1 polymer ?
#
loop_
_entity_poly.entity_id
_entity_poly.type
_entity_poly.pdbx_seq_one_letter_code
_entity_poly.pdbx_strand_id
1 'polypeptide(L)'
;MSTTASSSSPLLKLPPELRNKIYGYAILRSGVKKVHSTDGSQPPLLRVCKEIRSEAVALYYTDNKFYLCIDSCNVRRVLGFRKALAKHFSRPAPHLCPADFDDSHGIIGVRVDGAMEWERFVEWVELFWAGEMFGVPGEGAFGRVWETIGEKKAAGWTFARVGLWMRRNRAEIEERYARSQRGE
;
A
#
# COMPACT_ATOMS: atom_id res chain seq x y z
N MET A 1 41.05 25.33 -20.68
CA MET A 1 40.88 24.63 -19.38
C MET A 1 39.63 25.21 -18.73
N SER A 2 38.50 24.51 -18.79
CA SER A 2 37.23 24.98 -18.23
C SER A 2 36.95 24.21 -16.94
N THR A 3 37.05 24.91 -15.82
CA THR A 3 36.79 24.38 -14.48
C THR A 3 35.27 24.28 -14.27
N THR A 4 34.70 23.09 -14.36
CA THR A 4 33.30 22.87 -13.96
C THR A 4 33.22 22.92 -12.45
N ALA A 5 32.80 24.06 -11.88
CA ALA A 5 32.42 24.12 -10.48
C ALA A 5 31.24 23.16 -10.27
N SER A 6 31.51 22.00 -9.67
CA SER A 6 30.48 21.17 -9.06
C SER A 6 29.85 22.01 -7.95
N SER A 7 28.75 22.71 -8.26
CA SER A 7 27.97 23.44 -7.30
C SER A 7 27.28 22.42 -6.40
N SER A 8 28.00 21.91 -5.40
CA SER A 8 27.38 21.07 -4.37
C SER A 8 26.28 21.89 -3.73
N SER A 9 25.05 21.38 -3.82
CA SER A 9 23.86 22.01 -3.24
C SER A 9 24.17 22.41 -1.79
N PRO A 10 23.79 23.62 -1.34
CA PRO A 10 23.99 24.04 0.04
C PRO A 10 23.43 23.04 1.06
N LEU A 11 22.36 22.32 0.69
CA LEU A 11 21.78 21.25 1.50
C LEU A 11 22.77 20.10 1.75
N LEU A 12 23.56 19.71 0.75
CA LEU A 12 24.53 18.62 0.83
C LEU A 12 25.82 19.01 1.57
N LYS A 13 26.01 20.30 1.85
CA LYS A 13 27.11 20.79 2.70
C LYS A 13 26.80 20.69 4.20
N LEU A 14 25.53 20.48 4.56
CA LEU A 14 25.13 20.32 5.97
C LEU A 14 25.54 18.93 6.49
N PRO A 15 25.84 18.79 7.80
CA PRO A 15 25.99 17.48 8.43
C PRO A 15 24.75 16.59 8.23
N PRO A 16 24.92 15.25 8.12
CA PRO A 16 23.82 14.30 7.91
C PRO A 16 22.67 14.44 8.92
N GLU A 17 22.97 14.77 10.17
CA GLU A 17 21.97 14.92 11.24
C GLU A 17 21.02 16.09 10.96
N LEU A 18 21.54 17.20 10.44
CA LEU A 18 20.73 18.35 10.04
C LEU A 18 19.93 18.03 8.77
N ARG A 19 20.52 17.31 7.82
CA ARG A 19 19.80 16.86 6.61
C ARG A 19 18.62 15.97 6.97
N ASN A 20 18.81 14.99 7.86
CA ASN A 20 17.73 14.11 8.34
C ASN A 20 16.60 14.88 9.01
N LYS A 21 16.90 15.92 9.82
CA LYS A 21 15.87 16.80 10.39
C LYS A 21 15.09 17.53 9.30
N ILE A 22 15.77 18.10 8.31
CA ILE A 22 15.14 18.78 7.17
C ILE A 22 14.26 17.80 6.37
N TYR A 23 14.76 16.60 6.08
CA TYR A 23 13.99 15.55 5.42
C TYR A 23 12.77 15.16 6.23
N GLY A 24 12.91 15.03 7.55
CA GLY A 24 11.81 14.81 8.47
C GLY A 24 10.71 15.85 8.28
N TYR A 25 11.04 17.15 8.36
CA TYR A 25 10.05 18.20 8.15
C TYR A 25 9.43 18.24 6.75
N ALA A 26 10.19 17.88 5.71
CA ALA A 26 9.74 17.93 4.33
C ALA A 26 8.91 16.69 3.90
N ILE A 27 9.19 15.53 4.49
CA ILE A 27 8.60 14.24 4.12
C ILE A 27 7.47 13.87 5.07
N LEU A 28 7.66 14.04 6.37
CA LEU A 28 6.67 13.71 7.38
C LEU A 28 5.52 14.70 7.26
N ARG A 29 4.33 14.18 7.04
CA ARG A 29 3.10 14.97 7.16
C ARG A 29 2.36 14.46 8.38
N SER A 30 1.76 15.36 9.14
CA SER A 30 0.79 14.97 10.15
C SER A 30 -0.37 14.24 9.47
N GLY A 31 -0.75 13.08 10.03
CA GLY A 31 -1.87 12.29 9.55
C GLY A 31 -1.53 11.25 8.47
N VAL A 32 -2.58 10.69 7.89
CA VAL A 32 -2.52 9.54 6.98
C VAL A 32 -2.30 10.01 5.55
N LYS A 33 -1.25 9.52 4.87
CA LYS A 33 -1.00 9.82 3.46
C LYS A 33 -1.87 8.93 2.58
N LYS A 34 -2.78 9.54 1.83
CA LYS A 34 -3.49 8.86 0.74
C LYS A 34 -2.54 8.67 -0.44
N VAL A 35 -2.37 7.44 -0.89
CA VAL A 35 -1.55 7.09 -2.05
C VAL A 35 -2.47 6.47 -3.08
N HIS A 36 -2.76 7.21 -4.15
CA HIS A 36 -3.56 6.70 -5.25
C HIS A 36 -2.72 5.79 -6.15
N SER A 37 -3.37 4.78 -6.74
CA SER A 37 -2.70 3.82 -7.62
C SER A 37 -2.19 4.47 -8.91
N THR A 38 -2.84 5.57 -9.32
CA THR A 38 -2.41 6.49 -10.38
C THR A 38 -1.21 7.35 -9.95
N ASP A 39 -1.20 7.78 -8.69
CA ASP A 39 -0.30 8.81 -8.18
C ASP A 39 0.92 8.22 -7.49
N GLY A 40 1.45 7.08 -7.99
CA GLY A 40 2.63 6.38 -7.46
C GLY A 40 3.94 7.20 -7.35
N SER A 41 3.84 8.51 -7.51
CA SER A 41 4.85 9.52 -7.23
C SER A 41 5.11 9.62 -5.72
N GLN A 42 6.25 9.06 -5.32
CA GLN A 42 6.95 9.48 -4.12
C GLN A 42 7.07 11.02 -4.04
N PRO A 43 7.18 11.61 -2.83
CA PRO A 43 7.26 13.05 -2.68
C PRO A 43 8.39 13.64 -3.53
N PRO A 44 8.23 14.87 -4.07
CA PRO A 44 9.21 15.51 -4.94
C PRO A 44 10.65 15.43 -4.42
N LEU A 45 10.84 15.52 -3.09
CA LEU A 45 12.15 15.42 -2.45
C LEU A 45 12.90 14.12 -2.79
N LEU A 46 12.21 12.98 -2.86
CA LEU A 46 12.82 11.67 -3.19
C LEU A 46 13.14 11.50 -4.68
N ARG A 47 12.81 12.52 -5.50
CA ARG A 47 13.03 12.55 -6.95
C ARG A 47 14.11 13.54 -7.37
N VAL A 48 14.69 14.31 -6.43
CA VAL A 48 15.66 15.37 -6.75
C VAL A 48 17.01 14.80 -7.21
N CYS A 49 17.68 14.02 -6.36
CA CYS A 49 18.96 13.38 -6.68
C CYS A 49 19.16 12.06 -5.92
N LYS A 50 20.16 11.27 -6.34
CA LYS A 50 20.43 9.94 -5.77
C LYS A 50 20.82 10.00 -4.28
N GLU A 51 21.58 11.01 -3.88
CA GLU A 51 22.07 11.18 -2.50
C GLU A 51 20.93 11.48 -1.52
N ILE A 52 20.12 12.52 -1.80
CA ILE A 52 18.91 12.83 -1.01
C ILE A 52 17.98 11.61 -0.97
N ARG A 53 17.80 10.94 -2.11
CA ARG A 53 16.98 9.74 -2.17
C ARG A 53 17.50 8.63 -1.25
N SER A 54 18.81 8.34 -1.26
CA SER A 54 19.38 7.28 -0.42
C SER A 54 19.23 7.56 1.08
N GLU A 55 19.28 8.83 1.48
CA GLU A 55 19.17 9.23 2.89
C GLU A 55 17.72 9.27 3.36
N ALA A 56 16.83 9.83 2.55
CA ALA A 56 15.49 10.21 2.99
C ALA A 56 14.40 9.17 2.68
N VAL A 57 14.68 8.18 1.83
CA VAL A 57 13.68 7.17 1.43
C VAL A 57 13.26 6.27 2.60
N ALA A 58 14.18 5.96 3.52
CA ALA A 58 13.88 5.17 4.70
C ALA A 58 12.87 5.91 5.58
N LEU A 59 13.15 7.17 5.93
CA LEU A 59 12.27 8.04 6.71
C LEU A 59 10.85 8.13 6.10
N TYR A 60 10.75 8.18 4.77
CA TYR A 60 9.43 8.18 4.12
C TYR A 60 8.62 6.92 4.42
N TYR A 61 9.23 5.74 4.29
CA TYR A 61 8.50 4.48 4.43
C TYR A 61 8.32 4.04 5.88
N THR A 62 9.25 4.38 6.78
CA THR A 62 9.19 3.97 8.18
C THR A 62 8.31 4.87 9.03
N ASP A 63 8.32 6.18 8.78
CA ASP A 63 7.75 7.16 9.72
C ASP A 63 6.41 7.74 9.24
N ASN A 64 5.85 7.22 8.14
CA ASN A 64 4.54 7.63 7.62
C ASN A 64 3.51 6.51 7.67
N LYS A 65 2.24 6.91 7.78
CA LYS A 65 1.08 6.05 7.61
C LYS A 65 0.50 6.23 6.20
N PHE A 66 0.14 5.14 5.56
CA PHE A 66 -0.35 5.11 4.19
C PHE A 66 -1.76 4.54 4.12
N TYR A 67 -2.61 5.19 3.35
CA TYR A 67 -3.91 4.67 2.95
C TYR A 67 -3.91 4.55 1.43
N LEU A 68 -3.98 3.33 0.90
CA LEU A 68 -3.86 3.11 -0.54
C LEU A 68 -5.22 3.24 -1.20
N CYS A 69 -5.37 4.08 -2.23
CA CYS A 69 -6.56 4.12 -3.06
C CYS A 69 -6.24 3.39 -4.37
N ILE A 70 -6.95 2.29 -4.64
CA ILE A 70 -6.70 1.42 -5.79
C ILE A 70 -7.83 1.58 -6.78
N ASP A 71 -7.49 1.89 -8.02
CA ASP A 71 -8.49 1.97 -9.08
C ASP A 71 -8.77 0.58 -9.64
N SER A 72 -10.05 0.22 -9.72
CA SER A 72 -10.56 -0.96 -10.42
C SER A 72 -9.83 -2.25 -10.03
N CYS A 73 -9.61 -2.46 -8.74
CA CYS A 73 -8.93 -3.63 -8.17
C CYS A 73 -7.50 -3.90 -8.68
N ASN A 74 -6.79 -2.90 -9.22
CA ASN A 74 -5.43 -3.09 -9.75
C ASN A 74 -4.37 -3.36 -8.66
N VAL A 75 -4.18 -4.64 -8.33
CA VAL A 75 -3.33 -5.11 -7.23
C VAL A 75 -1.82 -4.91 -7.47
N ARG A 76 -1.38 -4.79 -8.73
CA ARG A 76 0.06 -4.71 -9.07
C ARG A 76 0.76 -3.53 -8.41
N ARG A 77 0.06 -2.39 -8.27
CA ARG A 77 0.59 -1.18 -7.63
C ARG A 77 0.78 -1.37 -6.13
N VAL A 78 -0.13 -2.10 -5.48
CA VAL A 78 -0.04 -2.40 -4.06
C VAL A 78 1.09 -3.37 -3.79
N LEU A 79 1.28 -4.38 -4.65
CA LEU A 79 2.44 -5.27 -4.57
C LEU A 79 3.76 -4.51 -4.71
N GLY A 80 3.85 -3.59 -5.67
CA GLY A 80 5.04 -2.75 -5.85
C GLY A 80 5.32 -1.87 -4.62
N PHE A 81 4.29 -1.23 -4.08
CA PHE A 81 4.38 -0.41 -2.87
C PHE A 81 4.77 -1.24 -1.65
N ARG A 82 4.19 -2.43 -1.47
CA ARG A 82 4.52 -3.37 -0.39
C ARG A 82 5.97 -3.82 -0.46
N LYS A 83 6.47 -4.17 -1.65
CA LYS A 83 7.88 -4.53 -1.85
C LYS A 83 8.82 -3.38 -1.49
N ALA A 84 8.44 -2.15 -1.86
CA ALA A 84 9.20 -0.97 -1.49
C ALA A 84 9.18 -0.74 0.03
N LEU A 85 8.01 -0.86 0.67
CA LEU A 85 7.85 -0.75 2.11
C LEU A 85 8.72 -1.80 2.83
N ALA A 86 8.56 -3.08 2.49
CA ALA A 86 9.28 -4.20 3.11
C ALA A 86 10.81 -4.08 3.04
N LYS A 87 11.35 -3.40 2.01
CA LYS A 87 12.80 -3.13 1.91
C LYS A 87 13.33 -2.24 3.04
N HIS A 88 12.47 -1.38 3.60
CA HIS A 88 12.87 -0.36 4.57
C HIS A 88 12.46 -0.70 6.01
N PHE A 89 11.75 -1.80 6.24
CA PHE A 89 11.48 -2.32 7.58
C PHE A 89 12.51 -3.42 7.91
N SER A 90 13.29 -3.21 8.96
CA SER A 90 14.36 -4.14 9.39
C SER A 90 13.84 -5.43 10.01
N ARG A 91 12.56 -5.48 10.42
CA ARG A 91 11.90 -6.73 10.80
C ARG A 91 11.34 -7.36 9.53
N PRO A 92 11.52 -8.67 9.27
CA PRO A 92 10.70 -9.35 8.28
C PRO A 92 9.28 -9.01 8.68
N ALA A 93 8.52 -8.30 7.84
CA ALA A 93 7.17 -7.86 8.16
C ALA A 93 6.48 -9.09 8.76
N PRO A 94 6.27 -9.13 10.09
CA PRO A 94 5.88 -10.35 10.76
C PRO A 94 4.60 -10.72 10.05
N HIS A 95 4.63 -11.89 9.39
CA HIS A 95 3.48 -12.63 8.87
C HIS A 95 2.20 -11.83 9.12
N LEU A 96 1.84 -10.97 8.15
CA LEU A 96 0.94 -9.80 8.25
C LEU A 96 -0.35 -10.12 9.03
N CYS A 97 -0.24 -10.27 10.33
CA CYS A 97 -1.32 -10.52 11.25
C CYS A 97 -1.94 -9.15 11.47
N PRO A 98 -3.25 -8.98 11.24
CA PRO A 98 -3.95 -7.72 11.52
C PRO A 98 -3.71 -7.20 12.95
N ALA A 99 -3.33 -8.08 13.89
CA ALA A 99 -3.06 -7.76 15.28
C ALA A 99 -1.68 -7.13 15.55
N ASP A 100 -0.70 -7.25 14.65
CA ASP A 100 0.67 -6.70 14.83
C ASP A 100 0.87 -5.35 14.13
N PHE A 101 -0.17 -4.81 13.46
CA PHE A 101 -0.21 -3.40 13.13
C PHE A 101 -0.40 -2.62 14.44
N ASP A 102 0.72 -2.33 15.11
CA ASP A 102 0.76 -1.16 15.97
C ASP A 102 0.29 0.02 15.11
N ASP A 103 -0.75 0.73 15.57
CA ASP A 103 -1.41 1.85 14.90
C ASP A 103 -0.44 2.96 14.47
N SER A 104 0.84 2.86 14.80
CA SER A 104 1.87 3.87 14.66
C SER A 104 2.45 4.03 13.24
N HIS A 105 2.60 2.99 12.40
CA HIS A 105 3.30 3.10 11.09
C HIS A 105 2.84 2.09 10.01
N GLY A 106 3.00 2.44 8.72
CA GLY A 106 2.76 1.51 7.58
C GLY A 106 1.45 1.71 6.81
N ILE A 107 1.02 0.69 6.03
CA ILE A 107 -0.27 0.75 5.30
C ILE A 107 -1.40 0.45 6.29
N ILE A 108 -2.18 1.46 6.62
CA ILE A 108 -3.26 1.34 7.61
C ILE A 108 -4.63 1.06 6.98
N GLY A 109 -4.73 1.08 5.65
CA GLY A 109 -5.98 0.80 4.95
C GLY A 109 -5.86 0.84 3.43
N VAL A 110 -6.84 0.24 2.77
CA VAL A 110 -6.94 0.19 1.32
C VAL A 110 -8.37 0.50 0.91
N ARG A 111 -8.56 1.53 0.08
CA ARG A 111 -9.82 1.80 -0.60
C ARG A 111 -9.72 1.34 -2.04
N VAL A 112 -10.82 0.80 -2.56
CA VAL A 112 -10.97 0.48 -3.98
C VAL A 112 -11.95 1.48 -4.58
N ASP A 113 -11.49 2.22 -5.58
CA ASP A 113 -12.25 3.23 -6.29
C ASP A 113 -12.53 2.74 -7.74
N GLY A 114 -13.57 3.29 -8.38
CA GLY A 114 -13.92 2.99 -9.76
C GLY A 114 -14.78 1.73 -9.94
N ALA A 115 -14.92 1.26 -11.18
CA ALA A 115 -15.70 0.06 -11.47
C ALA A 115 -14.95 -1.21 -11.05
N MET A 116 -15.64 -2.20 -10.49
CA MET A 116 -15.00 -3.47 -10.17
C MET A 116 -14.74 -4.24 -11.47
N GLU A 117 -13.46 -4.46 -11.77
CA GLU A 117 -13.04 -5.44 -12.77
C GLU A 117 -12.92 -6.81 -12.10
N TRP A 118 -13.80 -7.74 -12.48
CA TRP A 118 -13.93 -9.04 -11.84
C TRP A 118 -12.64 -9.85 -11.88
N GLU A 119 -11.95 -9.85 -13.02
CA GLU A 119 -10.71 -10.60 -13.22
C GLU A 119 -9.60 -10.11 -12.29
N ARG A 120 -9.49 -8.78 -12.12
CA ARG A 120 -8.53 -8.16 -11.19
C ARG A 120 -8.90 -8.39 -9.73
N PHE A 121 -10.19 -8.40 -9.43
CA PHE A 121 -10.68 -8.78 -8.11
C PHE A 121 -10.29 -10.23 -7.77
N VAL A 122 -10.47 -11.17 -8.69
CA VAL A 122 -10.08 -12.57 -8.50
C VAL A 122 -8.56 -12.72 -8.32
N GLU A 123 -7.75 -12.02 -9.12
CA GLU A 123 -6.28 -11.96 -8.97
C GLU A 123 -5.91 -11.50 -7.55
N TRP A 124 -6.60 -10.49 -7.02
CA TRP A 124 -6.37 -10.01 -5.67
C TRP A 124 -6.75 -11.05 -4.61
N VAL A 125 -7.89 -11.73 -4.76
CA VAL A 125 -8.28 -12.80 -3.84
C VAL A 125 -7.27 -13.94 -3.86
N GLU A 126 -6.71 -14.28 -5.02
CA GLU A 126 -5.66 -15.29 -5.15
C GLU A 126 -4.40 -14.92 -4.38
N LEU A 127 -3.94 -13.67 -4.50
CA LEU A 127 -2.79 -13.17 -3.76
C LEU A 127 -3.04 -13.13 -2.25
N PHE A 128 -4.25 -12.77 -1.83
CA PHE A 128 -4.66 -12.87 -0.43
C PHE A 128 -4.62 -14.33 0.05
N TRP A 129 -5.15 -15.23 -0.77
CA TRP A 129 -5.17 -16.66 -0.48
C TRP A 129 -3.76 -17.22 -0.29
N ALA A 130 -2.82 -16.83 -1.15
CA ALA A 130 -1.40 -17.19 -1.06
C ALA A 130 -0.65 -16.56 0.12
N GLY A 131 -1.26 -15.60 0.83
CA GLY A 131 -0.61 -14.85 1.91
C GLY A 131 0.36 -13.76 1.40
N GLU A 132 0.31 -13.44 0.11
CA GLU A 132 1.10 -12.37 -0.49
C GLU A 132 0.48 -10.98 -0.29
N MET A 133 -0.80 -10.96 0.06
CA MET A 133 -1.58 -9.76 0.34
C MET A 133 -2.31 -9.91 1.67
N PHE A 134 -2.43 -8.80 2.40
CA PHE A 134 -3.35 -8.74 3.53
C PHE A 134 -4.77 -8.57 2.98
N GLY A 135 -5.74 -9.19 3.65
CA GLY A 135 -7.15 -8.92 3.40
C GLY A 135 -7.40 -7.50 3.86
N VAL A 136 -8.12 -6.69 3.09
CA VAL A 136 -8.37 -5.29 3.47
C VAL A 136 -9.10 -5.29 4.82
N PRO A 137 -8.46 -4.89 5.94
CA PRO A 137 -9.15 -4.77 7.21
C PRO A 137 -9.98 -3.50 7.13
N GLY A 138 -11.28 -3.62 7.41
CA GLY A 138 -12.11 -2.51 7.86
C GLY A 138 -12.49 -1.47 6.79
N GLU A 139 -13.80 -1.32 6.66
CA GLU A 139 -14.55 -0.28 5.93
C GLU A 139 -14.56 -0.35 4.40
N GLY A 140 -15.70 -0.84 3.87
CA GLY A 140 -16.08 -0.74 2.47
C GLY A 140 -16.73 -2.00 1.90
N ALA A 141 -16.98 -1.94 0.60
CA ALA A 141 -17.64 -2.93 -0.28
C ALA A 141 -17.34 -4.40 0.02
N PHE A 142 -16.09 -4.69 0.36
CA PHE A 142 -15.55 -6.04 0.38
C PHE A 142 -15.34 -6.60 1.79
N GLY A 143 -15.60 -5.85 2.86
CA GLY A 143 -15.34 -6.32 4.24
C GLY A 143 -15.95 -7.71 4.51
N ARG A 144 -17.26 -7.85 4.27
CA ARG A 144 -17.96 -9.14 4.41
C ARG A 144 -17.51 -10.21 3.43
N VAL A 145 -17.08 -9.81 2.22
CA VAL A 145 -16.56 -10.75 1.22
C VAL A 145 -15.23 -11.32 1.70
N TRP A 146 -14.36 -10.48 2.27
CA TRP A 146 -13.09 -10.90 2.85
C TRP A 146 -13.26 -11.76 4.10
N GLU A 147 -14.17 -11.41 5.01
CA GLU A 147 -14.54 -12.24 6.15
C GLU A 147 -14.96 -13.64 5.69
N THR A 148 -15.88 -13.71 4.72
CA THR A 148 -16.37 -14.97 4.16
C THR A 148 -15.24 -15.79 3.52
N ILE A 149 -14.32 -15.16 2.79
CA ILE A 149 -13.17 -15.84 2.20
C ILE A 149 -12.22 -16.35 3.30
N GLY A 150 -11.99 -15.55 4.34
CA GLY A 150 -11.20 -15.93 5.52
C GLY A 150 -11.79 -17.13 6.25
N GLU A 151 -13.10 -17.12 6.52
CA GLU A 151 -13.82 -18.24 7.12
C GLU A 151 -13.71 -19.51 6.27
N LYS A 152 -13.87 -19.40 4.95
CA LYS A 152 -13.71 -20.54 4.03
C LYS A 152 -12.28 -21.10 4.05
N LYS A 153 -11.27 -20.22 4.11
CA LYS A 153 -9.87 -20.60 4.26
C LYS A 153 -9.64 -21.35 5.58
N ALA A 154 -10.16 -20.83 6.69
CA ALA A 154 -10.08 -21.48 8.00
C ALA A 154 -10.81 -22.84 8.03
N ALA A 155 -11.91 -22.96 7.28
CA ALA A 155 -12.65 -24.21 7.09
C ALA A 155 -11.97 -25.20 6.11
N GLY A 156 -10.73 -24.94 5.69
CA GLY A 156 -9.95 -25.86 4.85
C GLY A 156 -10.41 -25.94 3.39
N TRP A 157 -11.14 -24.95 2.88
CA TRP A 157 -11.46 -24.91 1.45
C TRP A 157 -10.19 -24.76 0.64
N THR A 158 -10.19 -25.22 -0.62
CA THR A 158 -9.14 -24.89 -1.59
C THR A 158 -9.49 -23.59 -2.32
N PHE A 159 -8.48 -22.93 -2.91
CA PHE A 159 -8.73 -21.74 -3.73
C PHE A 159 -9.67 -22.06 -4.91
N ALA A 160 -9.56 -23.24 -5.53
CA ALA A 160 -10.48 -23.66 -6.59
C ALA A 160 -11.94 -23.68 -6.13
N ARG A 161 -12.19 -24.15 -4.89
CA ARG A 161 -13.53 -24.18 -4.29
C ARG A 161 -14.03 -22.77 -3.97
N VAL A 162 -13.14 -21.88 -3.51
CA VAL A 162 -13.47 -20.46 -3.32
C VAL A 162 -13.74 -19.78 -4.66
N GLY A 163 -12.97 -20.06 -5.70
CA GLY A 163 -13.20 -19.56 -7.06
C GLY A 163 -14.55 -19.97 -7.63
N LEU A 164 -14.99 -21.21 -7.39
CA LEU A 164 -16.35 -21.65 -7.74
C LEU A 164 -17.42 -20.89 -6.97
N TRP A 165 -17.23 -20.69 -5.67
CA TRP A 165 -18.14 -19.90 -4.86
C TRP A 165 -18.20 -18.44 -5.35
N MET A 166 -17.06 -17.80 -5.60
CA MET A 166 -17.03 -16.43 -6.13
C MET A 166 -17.78 -16.32 -7.45
N ARG A 167 -17.55 -17.24 -8.40
CA ARG A 167 -18.30 -17.25 -9.67
C ARG A 167 -19.81 -17.38 -9.48
N ARG A 168 -20.25 -18.23 -8.55
CA ARG A 168 -21.68 -18.41 -8.24
C ARG A 168 -22.31 -17.18 -7.58
N ASN A 169 -21.52 -16.40 -6.83
CA ASN A 169 -22.00 -15.23 -6.09
C ASN A 169 -21.55 -13.92 -6.74
N ARG A 170 -21.11 -13.95 -8.01
CA ARG A 170 -20.53 -12.79 -8.71
C ARG A 170 -21.45 -11.58 -8.69
N ALA A 171 -22.71 -11.76 -9.10
CA ALA A 171 -23.68 -10.67 -9.16
C ALA A 171 -23.92 -10.01 -7.79
N GLU A 172 -24.01 -10.83 -6.73
CA GLU A 172 -24.17 -10.32 -5.36
C GLU A 172 -22.92 -9.53 -4.90
N ILE A 173 -21.72 -10.02 -5.22
CA ILE A 173 -20.46 -9.35 -4.89
C ILE A 173 -20.36 -8.02 -5.65
N GLU A 174 -20.70 -8.00 -6.94
CA GLU A 174 -20.76 -6.79 -7.79
C GLU A 174 -21.76 -5.77 -7.24
N GLU A 175 -22.96 -6.20 -6.85
CA GLU A 175 -23.99 -5.33 -6.29
C GLU A 175 -23.58 -4.75 -4.93
N ARG A 176 -22.99 -5.56 -4.05
CA ARG A 176 -22.43 -5.09 -2.77
C ARG A 176 -21.34 -4.06 -2.98
N TYR A 177 -20.48 -4.28 -3.97
CA TYR A 177 -19.47 -3.30 -4.34
C TYR A 177 -20.10 -1.99 -4.80
N ALA A 178 -21.06 -2.06 -5.71
CA ALA A 178 -21.76 -0.88 -6.21
C ALA A 178 -22.47 -0.09 -5.09
N ARG A 179 -23.08 -0.77 -4.12
CA ARG A 179 -23.70 -0.14 -2.93
C ARG A 179 -22.71 0.64 -2.09
N SER A 180 -21.56 0.03 -1.78
CA SER A 180 -20.54 0.72 -0.99
C SER A 180 -19.94 1.92 -1.71
N GLN A 181 -19.87 1.92 -3.04
CA GLN A 181 -19.44 3.11 -3.79
C GLN A 181 -20.45 4.26 -3.67
N ARG A 182 -21.73 3.97 -3.40
CA ARG A 182 -22.79 4.96 -3.14
C ARG A 182 -22.87 5.40 -1.68
N GLY A 183 -22.14 4.75 -0.77
CA GLY A 183 -22.20 5.02 0.67
C GLY A 183 -23.44 4.43 1.37
N GLU A 184 -24.06 3.40 0.77
CA GLU A 184 -25.15 2.60 1.33
C GLU A 184 -24.62 1.39 2.12
#